data_AF-A0A399YN75-F1
#
_entry.id   AF-A0A399YN75-F1
#
_cell.length_a   1.000
_cell.length_b   1.000
_cell.length_c   1.000
_cell.angle_alpha   90.00
_cell.angle_beta   90.00
_cell.angle_gamma   90.00
#
_symmetry.space_group_name_H-M   'P 1'
#
loop_
_entity.id
_entity.type
_entity.pdbx_description
1 polymer ?
#
loop_
_entity_poly.entity_id
_entity_poly.type
_entity_poly.pdbx_seq_one_letter_code
_entity_poly.pdbx_strand_id
1 'polypeptide(L)'
;MLELVDWSFIITLGVIVLTALFGAWVSGRHKDRCLKDFDGYRVTVEREGDHIVWGDMKLYPTGFELIYGVDVKDTGHMETSYVYYKDEYGSLHAIYRHARDLTPELQARRARSVDKSLHPGIFRRALRSIRNFLSTAADSFADALTMTAGRLRVKGATLMTDTSQTYMRGISKDVFGYVGTNFDPLLEKLVGTRVVIEMVENEVVHEHSGVFKDYSADFLELLDVYYPLPQEVDLDGEKEYRIADKIAITLDDKEMRVHNQADQPQHLERIEAGEEQTELNAILPPGEEMVVPIAAGGRTVKLHLRIASRLDMIVPRAGTLIRHRAERYNPDSIFDVGIALVRRDMLDRDIEKLRERLRYA
;
A
#
# COMPACT_ATOMS: atom_id res chain seq x y z
N MET A 1 42.35 51.21 -18.39
CA MET A 1 42.02 49.78 -18.50
C MET A 1 41.37 49.30 -17.22
N LEU A 2 40.09 49.61 -17.07
CA LEU A 2 39.17 48.92 -16.15
C LEU A 2 37.85 48.99 -16.90
N GLU A 3 37.70 48.07 -17.84
CA GLU A 3 36.41 47.86 -18.50
C GLU A 3 35.37 47.62 -17.40
N LEU A 4 34.24 48.32 -17.55
CA LEU A 4 33.08 48.16 -16.69
C LEU A 4 32.74 46.67 -16.63
N VAL A 5 32.99 46.06 -15.48
CA VAL A 5 32.30 44.84 -15.10
C VAL A 5 30.82 45.14 -15.21
N ASP A 6 30.15 44.47 -16.14
CA ASP A 6 28.71 44.57 -16.28
C ASP A 6 28.07 43.93 -15.05
N TRP A 7 27.78 44.76 -14.06
CA TRP A 7 27.15 44.34 -12.81
C TRP A 7 25.82 43.61 -13.06
N SER A 8 25.12 43.91 -14.15
CA SER A 8 23.89 43.20 -14.52
C SER A 8 24.19 41.74 -14.91
N PHE A 9 25.28 41.51 -15.64
CA PHE A 9 25.76 40.16 -15.98
C PHE A 9 26.20 39.39 -14.74
N ILE A 10 26.97 40.00 -13.84
CA ILE A 10 27.40 39.35 -12.59
C ILE A 10 26.22 39.03 -11.69
N ILE A 11 25.26 39.94 -11.54
CA ILE A 11 24.06 39.70 -10.74
C ILE A 11 23.24 38.56 -11.34
N THR A 12 23.05 38.55 -12.66
CA THR A 12 22.29 37.49 -13.36
C THR A 12 22.98 36.13 -13.20
N LEU A 13 24.29 36.07 -13.42
CA LEU A 13 25.09 34.87 -13.24
C LEU A 13 25.03 34.39 -11.78
N GLY A 14 25.15 35.31 -10.83
CA GLY A 14 25.02 35.04 -9.40
C GLY A 14 23.65 34.45 -9.05
N VAL A 15 22.56 35.02 -9.56
CA VAL A 15 21.20 34.50 -9.35
C VAL A 15 21.02 33.11 -9.96
N ILE A 16 21.51 32.86 -11.17
CA ILE A 16 21.44 31.53 -11.81
C ILE A 16 22.19 30.49 -10.99
N VAL A 17 23.44 30.80 -10.60
CA VAL A 17 24.27 29.89 -9.80
C VAL A 17 23.64 29.64 -8.43
N LEU A 18 23.17 30.68 -7.74
CA LEU A 18 22.50 30.54 -6.45
C LEU A 18 21.22 29.71 -6.56
N THR A 19 20.42 29.92 -7.62
CA THR A 19 19.19 29.16 -7.85
C THR A 19 19.50 27.69 -8.16
N ALA A 20 20.54 27.41 -8.95
CA ALA A 20 20.99 26.06 -9.25
C ALA A 20 21.54 25.34 -8.00
N LEU A 21 22.37 26.01 -7.21
CA LEU A 21 22.90 25.48 -5.94
C LEU A 21 21.76 25.22 -4.93
N PHE A 22 20.82 26.15 -4.83
CA PHE A 22 19.63 25.98 -4.00
C PHE A 22 18.79 24.80 -4.47
N GLY A 23 18.57 24.69 -5.78
CA GLY A 23 17.86 23.55 -6.38
C GLY A 23 18.54 22.21 -6.09
N ALA A 24 19.86 22.12 -6.29
CA ALA A 24 20.64 20.91 -5.98
C ALA A 24 20.60 20.57 -4.49
N TRP A 25 20.68 21.58 -3.61
CA TRP A 25 20.59 21.40 -2.16
C TRP A 25 19.21 20.89 -1.71
N VAL A 26 18.13 21.42 -2.31
CA VAL A 26 16.76 20.94 -2.05
C VAL A 26 16.59 19.51 -2.57
N SER A 27 17.00 19.22 -3.81
CA SER A 27 16.88 17.89 -4.42
C SER A 27 17.68 16.83 -3.65
N GLY A 28 18.87 17.16 -3.16
CA GLY A 28 19.70 16.24 -2.36
C GLY A 28 19.15 15.95 -0.96
N ARG A 29 18.16 16.74 -0.49
CA ARG A 29 17.45 16.52 0.78
C ARG A 29 16.03 16.01 0.60
N HIS A 30 15.58 15.87 -0.64
CA HIS A 30 14.22 15.46 -0.94
C HIS A 30 14.01 13.97 -0.60
N LYS A 31 13.24 13.73 0.46
CA LYS A 31 12.73 12.41 0.83
C LYS A 31 11.41 12.15 0.11
N ASP A 32 11.10 10.89 -0.16
CA ASP A 32 9.78 10.52 -0.67
C ASP A 32 8.70 10.91 0.34
N ARG A 33 7.60 11.50 -0.16
CA ARG A 33 6.55 12.07 0.69
C ARG A 33 5.71 11.00 1.37
N CYS A 34 5.44 9.88 0.70
CA CYS A 34 4.66 8.77 1.24
C CYS A 34 5.48 8.09 2.32
N LEU A 35 6.74 7.76 2.02
CA LEU A 35 7.64 7.12 3.00
C LEU A 35 7.87 8.00 4.23
N LYS A 36 7.87 9.33 4.08
CA LYS A 36 8.07 10.26 5.20
C LYS A 36 7.01 10.09 6.30
N ASP A 37 5.81 9.64 5.95
CA ASP A 37 4.74 9.43 6.91
C ASP A 37 4.85 8.11 7.68
N PHE A 38 5.77 7.24 7.25
CA PHE A 38 6.18 6.00 7.93
C PHE A 38 7.54 6.14 8.65
N ASP A 39 8.24 7.27 8.47
CA ASP A 39 9.50 7.59 9.18
C ASP A 39 9.30 7.62 10.72
N GLY A 40 10.10 6.79 11.40
CA GLY A 40 10.08 6.57 12.85
C GLY A 40 8.98 5.63 13.35
N TYR A 41 8.30 4.89 12.47
CA TYR A 41 7.37 3.83 12.86
C TYR A 41 7.98 2.45 12.66
N ARG A 42 7.49 1.48 13.44
CA ARG A 42 7.69 0.07 13.12
C ARG A 42 6.86 -0.31 11.91
N VAL A 43 7.52 -0.91 10.93
CA VAL A 43 6.90 -1.30 9.66
C VAL A 43 7.35 -2.70 9.28
N THR A 44 6.54 -3.33 8.44
CA THR A 44 6.85 -4.59 7.76
C THR A 44 6.94 -4.29 6.27
N VAL A 45 8.03 -4.69 5.63
CA VAL A 45 8.27 -4.52 4.20
C VAL A 45 8.23 -5.89 3.55
N GLU A 46 7.39 -6.02 2.54
CA GLU A 46 7.28 -7.21 1.70
C GLU A 46 7.90 -6.93 0.34
N ARG A 47 8.65 -7.89 -0.19
CA ARG A 47 9.30 -7.84 -1.51
C ARG A 47 8.74 -8.93 -2.42
N GLU A 48 8.85 -8.72 -3.73
CA GLU A 48 8.69 -9.81 -4.70
C GLU A 48 9.53 -11.05 -4.28
N GLY A 49 8.89 -12.21 -4.20
CA GLY A 49 9.53 -13.47 -3.80
C GLY A 49 9.40 -13.84 -2.32
N ASP A 50 8.38 -13.32 -1.61
CA ASP A 50 8.00 -13.72 -0.24
C ASP A 50 9.06 -13.40 0.83
N HIS A 51 9.93 -12.43 0.56
CA HIS A 51 10.89 -11.94 1.54
C HIS A 51 10.28 -10.81 2.36
N ILE A 52 10.09 -11.08 3.66
CA ILE A 52 9.50 -10.15 4.63
C ILE A 52 10.58 -9.66 5.58
N VAL A 53 10.73 -8.34 5.68
CA VAL A 53 11.67 -7.68 6.60
C VAL A 53 10.89 -6.70 7.47
N TRP A 54 11.15 -6.67 8.77
CA TRP A 54 10.45 -5.80 9.72
C TRP A 54 11.44 -4.97 10.53
N GLY A 55 11.05 -3.77 10.98
CA GLY A 55 11.91 -2.94 11.81
C GLY A 55 11.39 -1.51 11.95
N ASP A 56 12.10 -0.70 12.74
CA ASP A 56 11.82 0.72 12.86
C ASP A 56 12.40 1.48 11.67
N MET A 57 11.53 2.08 10.86
CA MET A 57 11.94 2.76 9.63
C MET A 57 12.63 4.09 9.94
N LYS A 58 13.79 4.28 9.33
CA LYS A 58 14.50 5.56 9.28
C LYS A 58 14.74 5.96 7.83
N LEU A 59 14.09 7.05 7.41
CA LEU A 59 14.10 7.49 6.02
C LEU A 59 15.28 8.42 5.72
N TYR A 60 15.96 8.20 4.59
CA TYR A 60 17.03 9.02 4.06
C TYR A 60 16.70 9.52 2.64
N PRO A 61 17.43 10.50 2.10
CA PRO A 61 17.23 10.94 0.71
C PRO A 61 17.53 9.88 -0.35
N THR A 62 18.31 8.84 -0.03
CA THR A 62 18.76 7.80 -0.99
C THR A 62 18.07 6.45 -0.79
N GLY A 63 17.25 6.30 0.23
CA GLY A 63 16.72 5.01 0.67
C GLY A 63 16.11 5.10 2.06
N PHE A 64 15.80 3.95 2.66
CA PHE A 64 15.43 3.85 4.06
C PHE A 64 16.10 2.65 4.72
N GLU A 65 16.24 2.73 6.04
CA GLU A 65 16.81 1.68 6.87
C GLU A 65 15.74 1.15 7.82
N LEU A 66 15.65 -0.16 7.98
CA LEU A 66 14.83 -0.84 8.98
C LEU A 66 15.74 -1.29 10.10
N ILE A 67 15.61 -0.70 11.28
CA ILE A 67 16.41 -1.06 12.44
C ILE A 67 15.69 -2.19 13.18
N TYR A 68 16.37 -3.31 13.40
CA TYR A 68 15.79 -4.45 14.10
C TYR A 68 15.67 -4.17 15.60
N GLY A 69 14.58 -4.63 16.21
CA GLY A 69 14.40 -4.54 17.66
C GLY A 69 15.26 -5.52 18.45
N VAL A 70 15.69 -6.61 17.79
CA VAL A 70 16.58 -7.64 18.32
C VAL A 70 17.52 -8.04 17.18
N ASP A 71 18.80 -8.21 17.48
CA ASP A 71 19.79 -8.61 16.48
C ASP A 71 19.38 -9.95 15.82
N VAL A 72 19.37 -9.97 14.49
CA VAL A 72 19.01 -11.15 13.70
C VAL A 72 20.28 -11.86 13.27
N LYS A 73 20.40 -13.15 13.57
CA LYS A 73 21.55 -13.95 13.14
C LYS A 73 21.27 -14.57 11.78
N ASP A 74 21.85 -14.00 10.72
CA ASP A 74 21.86 -14.62 9.39
C ASP A 74 23.23 -15.25 9.13
N THR A 75 23.26 -16.36 8.37
CA THR A 75 24.38 -17.13 7.81
C THR A 75 25.83 -16.66 8.07
N GLY A 76 26.20 -16.48 9.33
CA GLY A 76 27.58 -16.16 9.78
C GLY A 76 27.78 -14.79 10.44
N HIS A 77 26.79 -13.89 10.43
CA HIS A 77 26.89 -12.54 11.01
C HIS A 77 25.61 -12.14 11.76
N MET A 78 25.74 -11.10 12.61
CA MET A 78 24.63 -10.50 13.34
C MET A 78 24.21 -9.24 12.59
N GLU A 79 22.96 -9.20 12.14
CA GLU A 79 22.36 -8.06 11.48
C GLU A 79 21.61 -7.21 12.49
N THR A 80 21.87 -5.91 12.49
CA THR A 80 21.18 -4.93 13.35
C THR A 80 20.14 -4.12 12.58
N SER A 81 20.20 -4.16 11.25
CA SER A 81 19.38 -3.36 10.36
C SER A 81 19.40 -3.87 8.92
N TYR A 82 18.38 -3.53 8.15
CA TYR A 82 18.30 -3.75 6.70
C TYR A 82 18.18 -2.41 5.96
N VAL A 83 18.87 -2.22 4.84
CA VAL A 83 18.84 -0.98 4.07
C VAL A 83 18.24 -1.23 2.69
N TYR A 84 17.23 -0.44 2.34
CA TYR A 84 16.65 -0.39 1.00
C TYR A 84 17.08 0.88 0.28
N TYR A 85 17.72 0.74 -0.88
CA TYR A 85 18.04 1.86 -1.75
C TYR A 85 16.87 2.21 -2.68
N LYS A 86 16.84 3.45 -3.17
CA LYS A 86 15.77 3.96 -4.04
C LYS A 86 15.57 3.14 -5.31
N ASP A 87 16.63 2.62 -5.90
CA ASP A 87 16.57 1.77 -7.09
C ASP A 87 15.92 0.40 -6.82
N GLU A 88 15.86 -0.03 -5.56
CA GLU A 88 15.19 -1.27 -5.15
C GLU A 88 13.68 -1.09 -4.91
N TYR A 89 13.19 0.15 -4.88
CA TYR A 89 11.78 0.45 -4.58
C TYR A 89 10.80 -0.22 -5.57
N GLY A 90 11.22 -0.41 -6.82
CA GLY A 90 10.42 -1.10 -7.83
C GLY A 90 10.19 -2.58 -7.55
N SER A 91 10.99 -3.21 -6.67
CA SER A 91 10.83 -4.61 -6.27
C SER A 91 10.09 -4.80 -4.94
N LEU A 92 9.74 -3.70 -4.28
CA LEU A 92 8.89 -3.76 -3.09
C LEU A 92 7.49 -4.15 -3.52
N HIS A 93 6.81 -4.92 -2.68
CA HIS A 93 5.43 -5.30 -2.87
C HIS A 93 4.50 -4.38 -2.07
N ALA A 94 4.80 -4.22 -0.79
CA ALA A 94 4.09 -3.30 0.10
C ALA A 94 4.91 -2.99 1.36
N ILE A 95 4.57 -1.88 2.00
CA ILE A 95 5.07 -1.50 3.32
C ILE A 95 3.87 -1.33 4.24
N TYR A 96 3.79 -2.14 5.28
CA TYR A 96 2.68 -2.16 6.22
C TYR A 96 3.07 -1.49 7.54
N ARG A 97 2.15 -0.72 8.11
CA ARG A 97 2.19 -0.28 9.51
C ARG A 97 0.94 -0.80 10.22
N HIS A 98 1.14 -1.77 11.09
CA HIS A 98 0.05 -2.30 11.91
C HIS A 98 -0.35 -1.26 12.97
N ALA A 99 -1.62 -0.83 12.95
CA ALA A 99 -2.09 0.21 13.86
C ALA A 99 -2.04 -0.20 15.35
N ARG A 100 -2.01 -1.52 15.60
CA ARG A 100 -2.06 -2.14 16.93
C ARG A 100 -0.71 -2.19 17.64
N ASP A 101 0.37 -2.30 16.89
CA ASP A 101 1.73 -2.46 17.43
C ASP A 101 2.38 -1.11 17.77
N LEU A 102 1.58 -0.04 17.74
CA LEU A 102 2.01 1.32 18.00
C LEU A 102 1.88 1.66 19.48
N THR A 103 2.89 2.34 20.01
CA THR A 103 2.81 2.98 21.34
C THR A 103 1.69 4.01 21.37
N PRO A 104 1.11 4.35 22.54
CA PRO A 104 0.04 5.34 22.62
C PRO A 104 0.37 6.69 21.98
N GLU A 105 1.64 7.12 22.06
CA GLU A 105 2.12 8.34 21.41
C GLU A 105 2.05 8.24 19.88
N LEU A 106 2.52 7.12 19.32
CA LEU A 106 2.49 6.85 17.88
C LEU A 106 1.05 6.67 17.37
N GLN A 107 0.17 6.06 18.17
CA GLN A 107 -1.27 6.00 17.85
C GLN A 107 -1.89 7.40 17.77
N ALA A 108 -1.58 8.30 18.71
CA ALA A 108 -2.06 9.68 18.66
C ALA A 108 -1.48 10.45 17.46
N ARG A 109 -0.20 10.22 17.11
CA ARG A 109 0.42 10.79 15.89
C ARG A 109 -0.28 10.29 14.63
N ARG A 110 -0.59 8.99 14.54
CA ARG A 110 -1.35 8.39 13.45
C ARG A 110 -2.76 8.97 13.35
N ALA A 111 -3.50 9.04 14.45
CA ALA A 111 -4.86 9.58 14.46
C ALA A 111 -4.92 11.03 13.93
N ARG A 112 -3.96 11.88 14.35
CA ARG A 112 -3.82 13.23 13.79
C ARG A 112 -3.48 13.24 12.30
N SER A 113 -2.73 12.24 11.81
CA SER A 113 -2.41 12.12 10.39
C SER A 113 -3.65 11.74 9.59
N VAL A 114 -4.43 10.77 10.05
CA VAL A 114 -5.70 10.34 9.43
C VAL A 114 -6.67 11.52 9.34
N ASP A 115 -6.93 12.18 10.47
CA ASP A 115 -7.88 13.30 10.54
C ASP A 115 -7.50 14.45 9.61
N LYS A 116 -6.22 14.86 9.61
CA LYS A 116 -5.77 15.95 8.73
C LYS A 116 -5.74 15.58 7.25
N SER A 117 -5.79 14.30 6.90
CA SER A 117 -5.86 13.83 5.52
C SER A 117 -7.30 13.75 5.03
N LEU A 118 -8.24 13.35 5.88
CA LEU A 118 -9.68 13.41 5.61
C LEU A 118 -10.20 14.86 5.58
N HIS A 119 -9.65 15.73 6.43
CA HIS A 119 -10.09 17.11 6.61
C HIS A 119 -8.94 18.12 6.40
N PRO A 120 -8.44 18.29 5.17
CA PRO A 120 -7.30 19.17 4.92
C PRO A 120 -7.67 20.66 5.05
N GLY A 121 -6.95 21.36 5.93
CA GLY A 121 -7.05 22.82 6.09
C GLY A 121 -6.68 23.60 4.82
N ILE A 122 -7.12 24.86 4.75
CA ILE A 122 -6.98 25.73 3.56
C ILE A 122 -5.50 25.90 3.13
N PHE A 123 -4.60 26.16 4.08
CA PHE A 123 -3.16 26.31 3.79
C PHE A 123 -2.53 25.05 3.22
N ARG A 124 -2.96 23.87 3.70
CA ARG A 124 -2.46 22.57 3.22
C ARG A 124 -2.88 22.34 1.77
N ARG A 125 -4.13 22.68 1.44
CA ARG A 125 -4.65 22.65 0.07
C ARG A 125 -3.88 23.60 -0.85
N ALA A 126 -3.59 24.82 -0.40
CA ALA A 126 -2.83 25.81 -1.17
C ALA A 126 -1.38 25.36 -1.44
N LEU A 127 -0.65 24.90 -0.40
CA LEU A 127 0.71 24.38 -0.56
C LEU A 127 0.77 23.17 -1.48
N ARG A 128 -0.22 22.27 -1.38
CA ARG A 128 -0.34 21.11 -2.28
C ARG A 128 -0.57 21.55 -3.72
N SER A 129 -1.45 22.53 -3.95
CA SER A 129 -1.70 23.10 -5.28
C SER A 129 -0.46 23.74 -5.90
N ILE A 130 0.30 24.55 -5.13
CA ILE A 130 1.55 25.16 -5.59
C ILE A 130 2.57 24.09 -5.95
N ARG A 131 2.76 23.08 -5.09
CA ARG A 131 3.67 21.97 -5.35
C ARG A 131 3.29 21.24 -6.64
N ASN A 132 2.02 20.89 -6.79
CA ASN A 132 1.53 20.18 -7.97
C ASN A 132 1.80 20.98 -9.25
N PHE A 133 1.56 22.30 -9.23
CA PHE A 133 1.89 23.20 -10.34
C PHE A 133 3.39 23.19 -10.67
N LEU A 134 4.27 23.29 -9.66
CA LEU A 134 5.72 23.24 -9.85
C LEU A 134 6.20 21.89 -10.40
N SER A 135 5.62 20.78 -9.93
CA SER A 135 5.91 19.45 -10.46
C SER A 135 5.51 19.34 -11.93
N THR A 136 4.30 19.77 -12.31
CA THR A 136 3.87 19.79 -13.71
C THR A 136 4.77 20.67 -14.58
N ALA A 137 5.19 21.84 -14.07
CA ALA A 137 6.09 22.73 -14.80
C ALA A 137 7.47 22.10 -15.01
N ALA A 138 8.02 21.41 -14.00
CA ALA A 138 9.28 20.71 -14.09
C ALA A 138 9.23 19.54 -15.09
N ASP A 139 8.18 18.71 -15.02
CA ASP A 139 7.96 17.59 -15.94
C ASP A 139 7.86 18.10 -17.39
N SER A 140 7.04 19.15 -17.62
CA SER A 140 6.88 19.77 -18.94
C SER A 140 8.19 20.36 -19.48
N PHE A 141 9.03 20.92 -18.60
CA PHE A 141 10.34 21.47 -18.98
C PHE A 141 11.33 20.35 -19.36
N ALA A 142 11.36 19.25 -18.62
CA ALA A 142 12.18 18.09 -18.93
C ALA A 142 11.78 17.44 -20.27
N ASP A 143 10.47 17.32 -20.52
CA ASP A 143 9.94 16.84 -21.80
C ASP A 143 10.34 17.76 -22.96
N ALA A 144 10.19 19.08 -22.79
CA ALA A 144 10.57 20.06 -23.80
C ALA A 144 12.08 20.03 -24.13
N LEU A 145 12.94 19.88 -23.11
CA LEU A 145 14.38 19.71 -23.28
C LEU A 145 14.71 18.41 -24.03
N THR A 146 14.04 17.31 -23.70
CA THR A 146 14.23 16.02 -24.36
C THR A 146 13.78 16.07 -25.82
N MET A 147 12.65 16.73 -26.11
CA MET A 147 12.16 16.95 -27.48
C MET A 147 13.11 17.83 -28.30
N THR A 148 13.72 18.86 -27.71
CA THR A 148 14.70 19.72 -28.40
C THR A 148 16.05 19.04 -28.60
N ALA A 149 16.53 18.26 -27.63
CA ALA A 149 17.71 17.41 -27.79
C ALA A 149 17.47 16.29 -28.83
N GLY A 150 16.26 15.72 -28.89
CA GLY A 150 15.83 14.76 -29.91
C GLY A 150 15.87 15.35 -31.32
N ARG A 151 15.43 16.61 -31.50
CA ARG A 151 15.51 17.33 -32.79
C ARG A 151 16.95 17.63 -33.24
N LEU A 152 17.91 17.68 -32.31
CA LEU A 152 19.35 17.80 -32.63
C LEU A 152 19.96 16.46 -33.08
N ARG A 153 19.48 15.31 -32.61
CA ARG A 153 19.93 13.98 -33.08
C ARG A 153 19.43 13.61 -34.48
N VAL A 154 18.32 14.21 -34.95
CA VAL A 154 17.74 13.94 -36.29
C VAL A 154 18.63 14.40 -37.45
N LYS A 155 19.66 15.22 -37.23
CA LYS A 155 20.62 15.60 -38.29
C LYS A 155 21.86 14.69 -38.41
N GLY A 156 21.98 13.62 -37.61
CA GLY A 156 23.18 12.78 -37.57
C GLY A 156 22.97 11.27 -37.65
N ALA A 157 21.76 10.77 -37.91
CA ALA A 157 21.48 9.33 -37.94
C ALA A 157 20.47 8.96 -39.04
N THR A 158 20.86 9.15 -40.30
CA THR A 158 20.29 8.36 -41.40
C THR A 158 21.18 7.14 -41.57
N LEU A 159 20.76 6.02 -40.95
CA LEU A 159 21.17 4.61 -41.14
C LEU A 159 21.27 3.91 -39.78
N MET A 160 20.21 3.21 -39.39
CA MET A 160 20.21 1.93 -38.65
C MET A 160 18.74 1.52 -38.47
N THR A 161 18.22 0.76 -39.44
CA THR A 161 18.02 -0.71 -39.43
C THR A 161 16.76 -1.14 -38.68
N ASP A 162 15.89 -1.82 -39.44
CA ASP A 162 14.62 -2.45 -39.08
C ASP A 162 14.75 -3.50 -37.96
N THR A 163 15.12 -3.08 -36.76
CA THR A 163 15.27 -3.96 -35.58
C THR A 163 14.68 -3.31 -34.35
N SER A 164 13.49 -2.73 -34.50
CA SER A 164 12.65 -2.28 -33.38
C SER A 164 11.18 -2.60 -33.61
N GLN A 165 10.88 -3.59 -34.47
CA GLN A 165 9.54 -4.15 -34.67
C GLN A 165 9.32 -5.49 -33.94
N THR A 166 10.09 -5.77 -32.89
CA THR A 166 9.85 -6.91 -31.98
C THR A 166 9.59 -6.45 -30.53
N TYR A 167 9.22 -5.19 -30.34
CA TYR A 167 8.71 -4.65 -29.06
C TYR A 167 7.18 -4.76 -28.91
N MET A 168 6.50 -5.39 -29.87
CA MET A 168 5.04 -5.37 -30.01
C MET A 168 4.37 -6.75 -30.01
N ARG A 169 5.05 -7.79 -29.53
CA ARG A 169 4.49 -9.17 -29.46
C ARG A 169 4.62 -9.74 -28.06
N GLY A 170 3.76 -9.26 -27.18
CA GLY A 170 3.59 -9.74 -25.81
C GLY A 170 2.47 -8.98 -25.09
N ILE A 171 1.36 -8.75 -25.80
CA ILE A 171 0.10 -8.15 -25.30
C ILE A 171 -0.57 -9.17 -24.37
N SER A 172 0.09 -9.39 -23.23
CA SER A 172 -0.30 -10.30 -22.14
C SER A 172 0.11 -9.72 -20.77
N LYS A 173 0.66 -8.50 -20.75
CA LYS A 173 1.32 -7.83 -19.60
C LYS A 173 0.87 -6.36 -19.44
N ASP A 174 -0.36 -6.04 -19.85
CA ASP A 174 -0.87 -4.67 -20.07
C ASP A 174 -1.17 -3.82 -18.81
N VAL A 175 -0.48 -4.04 -17.68
CA VAL A 175 -0.62 -3.17 -16.48
C VAL A 175 0.71 -2.59 -16.01
N PHE A 176 1.85 -3.19 -16.36
CA PHE A 176 3.15 -2.77 -15.87
C PHE A 176 3.90 -1.95 -16.92
N GLY A 177 3.86 -0.63 -16.77
CA GLY A 177 4.60 0.27 -17.65
C GLY A 177 4.35 1.75 -17.43
N TYR A 178 3.41 2.13 -16.56
CA TYR A 178 3.22 3.53 -16.21
C TYR A 178 4.24 3.95 -15.15
N VAL A 179 5.32 4.58 -15.61
CA VAL A 179 6.20 5.37 -14.74
C VAL A 179 5.40 6.60 -14.31
N GLY A 180 5.02 6.64 -13.03
CA GLY A 180 4.20 7.70 -12.50
C GLY A 180 4.86 9.06 -12.60
N THR A 181 4.17 10.06 -13.18
CA THR A 181 4.58 11.47 -13.05
C THR A 181 4.45 11.92 -11.59
N ASN A 182 5.24 12.91 -11.18
CA ASN A 182 5.19 13.46 -9.82
C ASN A 182 3.83 14.07 -9.44
N PHE A 183 3.06 14.45 -10.45
CA PHE A 183 1.69 14.94 -10.34
C PHE A 183 0.75 14.17 -11.26
N ASP A 184 -0.39 13.74 -10.72
CA ASP A 184 -1.46 13.05 -11.44
C ASP A 184 -2.82 13.68 -11.08
N PRO A 185 -3.50 14.34 -12.03
CA PRO A 185 -4.78 15.00 -11.78
C PRO A 185 -5.89 14.07 -11.30
N LEU A 186 -5.87 12.79 -11.70
CA LEU A 186 -6.89 11.83 -11.32
C LEU A 186 -6.67 11.38 -9.88
N LEU A 187 -5.43 10.99 -9.53
CA LEU A 187 -5.07 10.65 -8.15
C LEU A 187 -5.32 11.85 -7.22
N GLU A 188 -4.95 13.06 -7.64
CA GLU A 188 -5.15 14.26 -6.83
C GLU A 188 -6.62 14.49 -6.43
N LYS A 189 -7.58 14.17 -7.31
CA LYS A 189 -9.02 14.27 -7.01
C LYS A 189 -9.54 13.21 -6.05
N LEU A 190 -8.77 12.14 -5.83
CA LEU A 190 -9.11 11.02 -4.95
C LEU A 190 -8.44 11.14 -3.58
N VAL A 191 -7.46 12.03 -3.43
CA VAL A 191 -6.81 12.26 -2.14
C VAL A 191 -7.83 12.73 -1.10
N GLY A 192 -7.81 12.09 0.06
CA GLY A 192 -8.72 12.35 1.19
C GLY A 192 -10.04 11.60 1.11
N THR A 193 -10.26 10.74 0.10
CA THR A 193 -11.47 9.90 0.01
C THR A 193 -11.15 8.43 0.30
N ARG A 194 -12.18 7.66 0.66
CA ARG A 194 -12.05 6.20 0.73
C ARG A 194 -12.11 5.62 -0.69
N VAL A 195 -11.18 4.73 -1.00
CA VAL A 195 -11.03 4.11 -2.31
C VAL A 195 -10.89 2.60 -2.20
N VAL A 196 -11.00 1.90 -3.34
CA VAL A 196 -10.56 0.51 -3.49
C VAL A 196 -9.38 0.50 -4.47
N ILE A 197 -8.28 -0.11 -4.03
CA ILE A 197 -7.12 -0.42 -4.88
C ILE A 197 -7.17 -1.88 -5.32
N GLU A 198 -6.73 -2.13 -6.54
CA GLU A 198 -6.34 -3.45 -7.02
C GLU A 198 -4.80 -3.52 -7.00
N MET A 199 -4.26 -4.58 -6.40
CA MET A 199 -2.85 -4.91 -6.41
C MET A 199 -2.66 -6.33 -6.95
N VAL A 200 -1.62 -6.54 -7.75
CA VAL A 200 -1.24 -7.89 -8.19
C VAL A 200 -0.23 -8.44 -7.19
N GLU A 201 -0.62 -9.47 -6.44
CA GLU A 201 0.27 -10.23 -5.54
C GLU A 201 0.34 -11.67 -6.05
N ASN A 202 1.53 -12.21 -6.34
CA ASN A 202 1.72 -13.60 -6.79
C ASN A 202 0.79 -14.01 -7.96
N GLU A 203 0.65 -13.15 -8.97
CA GLU A 203 -0.23 -13.33 -10.14
C GLU A 203 -1.75 -13.29 -9.84
N VAL A 204 -2.15 -13.05 -8.59
CA VAL A 204 -3.54 -12.89 -8.16
C VAL A 204 -3.84 -11.41 -7.94
N VAL A 205 -5.03 -10.96 -8.33
CA VAL A 205 -5.48 -9.59 -8.06
C VAL A 205 -6.15 -9.54 -6.70
N HIS A 206 -5.58 -8.77 -5.79
CA HIS A 206 -6.10 -8.48 -4.46
C HIS A 206 -6.70 -7.08 -4.41
N GLU A 207 -7.91 -6.97 -3.86
CA GLU A 207 -8.57 -5.70 -3.66
C GLU A 207 -8.49 -5.27 -2.19
N HIS A 208 -8.09 -4.02 -1.95
CA HIS A 208 -8.03 -3.44 -0.62
C HIS A 208 -8.78 -2.11 -0.57
N SER A 209 -9.58 -1.90 0.47
CA SER A 209 -10.25 -0.62 0.71
C SER A 209 -9.58 0.15 1.84
N GLY A 210 -9.33 1.43 1.61
CA GLY A 210 -8.75 2.35 2.58
C GLY A 210 -8.91 3.82 2.20
N VAL A 211 -8.46 4.71 3.07
CA VAL A 211 -8.43 6.16 2.82
C VAL A 211 -7.19 6.49 2.01
N PHE A 212 -7.36 6.99 0.79
CA PHE A 212 -6.24 7.41 -0.03
C PHE A 212 -5.69 8.74 0.47
N LYS A 213 -4.41 8.76 0.86
CA LYS A 213 -3.84 9.86 1.63
C LYS A 213 -2.90 10.74 0.82
N ASP A 214 -1.93 10.14 0.14
CA ASP A 214 -1.01 10.84 -0.75
C ASP A 214 -0.43 9.85 -1.79
N TYR A 215 0.29 10.39 -2.76
CA TYR A 215 1.04 9.64 -3.75
C TYR A 215 2.33 10.35 -4.13
N SER A 216 3.31 9.60 -4.61
CA SER A 216 4.51 10.08 -5.26
C SER A 216 4.64 9.50 -6.67
N ALA A 217 5.80 9.68 -7.30
CA ALA A 217 6.10 8.97 -8.54
C ALA A 217 6.10 7.45 -8.33
N ASP A 218 6.62 7.00 -7.18
CA ASP A 218 6.89 5.60 -6.91
C ASP A 218 5.79 4.91 -6.09
N PHE A 219 5.06 5.65 -5.24
CA PHE A 219 4.18 5.06 -4.24
C PHE A 219 2.78 5.66 -4.17
N LEU A 220 1.82 4.85 -3.74
CA LEU A 220 0.52 5.27 -3.20
C LEU A 220 0.51 5.00 -1.69
N GLU A 221 0.00 5.95 -0.90
CA GLU A 221 -0.19 5.79 0.54
C GLU A 221 -1.68 5.68 0.89
N LEU A 222 -2.05 4.60 1.56
CA LEU A 222 -3.38 4.34 2.07
C LEU A 222 -3.37 4.20 3.59
N LEU A 223 -4.38 4.79 4.23
CA LEU A 223 -4.62 4.69 5.67
C LEU A 223 -5.88 3.89 5.96
N ASP A 224 -5.95 3.29 7.15
CA ASP A 224 -7.11 2.53 7.62
C ASP A 224 -7.58 1.48 6.59
N VAL A 225 -6.62 0.74 6.03
CA VAL A 225 -6.88 -0.37 5.14
C VAL A 225 -7.34 -1.57 5.94
N TYR A 226 -8.45 -2.16 5.51
CA TYR A 226 -8.92 -3.43 6.03
C TYR A 226 -8.15 -4.57 5.36
N TYR A 227 -7.41 -5.33 6.16
CA TYR A 227 -6.59 -6.44 5.69
C TYR A 227 -6.95 -7.72 6.46
N PRO A 228 -7.37 -8.79 5.76
CA PRO A 228 -7.72 -10.06 6.39
C PRO A 228 -6.45 -10.89 6.65
N LEU A 229 -5.98 -10.91 7.90
CA LEU A 229 -4.78 -11.66 8.28
C LEU A 229 -5.14 -13.12 8.57
N PRO A 230 -4.55 -14.11 7.86
CA PRO A 230 -4.73 -15.51 8.21
C PRO A 230 -4.15 -15.78 9.60
N GLN A 231 -4.85 -16.61 10.37
CA GLN A 231 -4.45 -17.07 11.69
C GLN A 231 -4.78 -18.56 11.80
N GLU A 232 -3.80 -19.31 12.31
CA GLU A 232 -3.95 -20.68 12.73
C GLU A 232 -3.84 -20.71 14.25
N VAL A 233 -4.81 -21.33 14.91
CA VAL A 233 -4.84 -21.43 16.37
C VAL A 233 -4.94 -22.90 16.76
N ASP A 234 -3.88 -23.37 17.41
CA ASP A 234 -3.85 -24.69 18.04
C ASP A 234 -4.60 -24.62 19.38
N LEU A 235 -5.72 -25.32 19.46
CA LEU A 235 -6.62 -25.37 20.61
C LEU A 235 -6.34 -26.63 21.45
N ASP A 236 -5.08 -26.84 21.81
CA ASP A 236 -4.65 -28.01 22.59
C ASP A 236 -4.69 -27.72 24.10
N GLY A 237 -5.42 -28.54 24.86
CA GLY A 237 -5.29 -28.68 26.31
C GLY A 237 -5.96 -27.64 27.20
N GLU A 238 -6.43 -26.51 26.68
CA GLU A 238 -7.15 -25.46 27.41
C GLU A 238 -8.62 -25.39 26.99
N LYS A 239 -9.47 -24.84 27.85
CA LYS A 239 -10.91 -24.66 27.55
C LYS A 239 -11.24 -23.27 27.04
N GLU A 240 -10.38 -22.30 27.27
CA GLU A 240 -10.61 -20.90 26.91
C GLU A 240 -9.37 -20.36 26.22
N TYR A 241 -9.55 -19.83 25.01
CA TYR A 241 -8.50 -19.19 24.24
C TYR A 241 -8.91 -17.77 23.89
N ARG A 242 -7.93 -16.88 23.78
CA ARG A 242 -8.15 -15.52 23.32
C ARG A 242 -7.14 -15.16 22.25
N ILE A 243 -7.65 -14.74 21.10
CA ILE A 243 -6.83 -14.19 20.03
C ILE A 243 -6.87 -12.67 20.15
N ALA A 244 -5.82 -12.14 20.77
CA ALA A 244 -5.73 -10.74 21.15
C ALA A 244 -7.01 -10.28 21.90
N ASP A 245 -7.55 -9.12 21.51
CA ASP A 245 -8.79 -8.52 22.00
C ASP A 245 -9.98 -8.75 21.06
N LYS A 246 -9.84 -9.62 20.04
CA LYS A 246 -10.84 -9.77 18.97
C LYS A 246 -11.70 -11.00 19.08
N ILE A 247 -11.14 -12.12 19.51
CA ILE A 247 -11.86 -13.40 19.47
C ILE A 247 -11.62 -14.13 20.79
N ALA A 248 -12.72 -14.57 21.39
CA ALA A 248 -12.70 -15.52 22.49
C ALA A 248 -13.22 -16.86 21.98
N ILE A 249 -12.49 -17.93 22.29
CA ILE A 249 -12.87 -19.30 21.92
C ILE A 249 -13.06 -20.08 23.21
N THR A 250 -14.19 -20.77 23.32
CA THR A 250 -14.43 -21.76 24.38
C THR A 250 -14.52 -23.14 23.75
N LEU A 251 -13.71 -24.07 24.22
CA LEU A 251 -13.65 -25.44 23.73
C LEU A 251 -14.21 -26.40 24.79
N ASP A 252 -15.19 -27.21 24.38
CA ASP A 252 -15.68 -28.37 25.13
C ASP A 252 -15.58 -29.64 24.26
N ASP A 253 -15.79 -30.82 24.87
CA ASP A 253 -15.65 -32.11 24.19
C ASP A 253 -16.57 -32.29 22.96
N LYS A 254 -17.67 -31.52 22.91
CA LYS A 254 -18.76 -31.64 21.91
C LYS A 254 -19.00 -30.39 21.08
N GLU A 255 -18.53 -29.23 21.52
CA GLU A 255 -18.79 -27.97 20.86
C GLU A 255 -17.65 -26.98 21.08
N MET A 256 -17.43 -26.15 20.06
CA MET A 256 -16.56 -25.00 20.12
C MET A 256 -17.40 -23.74 19.94
N ARG A 257 -17.23 -22.79 20.84
CA ARG A 257 -17.87 -21.47 20.77
C ARG A 257 -16.84 -20.44 20.38
N VAL A 258 -17.10 -19.69 19.33
CA VAL A 258 -16.23 -18.60 18.86
C VAL A 258 -17.01 -17.30 18.96
N HIS A 259 -16.58 -16.41 19.86
CA HIS A 259 -17.19 -15.11 20.09
C HIS A 259 -16.32 -14.00 19.48
N ASN A 260 -16.89 -13.23 18.57
CA ASN A 260 -16.22 -12.06 18.00
C ASN A 260 -16.43 -10.85 18.91
N GLN A 261 -15.37 -10.44 19.58
CA GLN A 261 -15.30 -9.27 20.45
C GLN A 261 -14.86 -7.99 19.73
N ALA A 262 -14.45 -8.09 18.45
CA ALA A 262 -14.04 -6.94 17.66
C ALA A 262 -15.23 -6.12 17.15
N ASP A 263 -14.97 -4.87 16.76
CA ASP A 263 -15.90 -4.00 16.02
C ASP A 263 -15.99 -4.36 14.52
N GLN A 264 -15.38 -5.46 14.10
CA GLN A 264 -15.20 -5.88 12.71
C GLN A 264 -15.60 -7.34 12.54
N PRO A 265 -16.18 -7.74 11.39
CA PRO A 265 -16.45 -9.14 11.11
C PRO A 265 -15.15 -9.96 11.08
N GLN A 266 -15.23 -11.24 11.38
CA GLN A 266 -14.12 -12.21 11.26
C GLN A 266 -14.55 -13.35 10.35
N HIS A 267 -13.63 -13.93 9.58
CA HIS A 267 -13.97 -15.05 8.70
C HIS A 267 -13.43 -16.36 9.28
N LEU A 268 -14.33 -17.26 9.63
CA LEU A 268 -13.97 -18.61 10.07
C LEU A 268 -13.90 -19.51 8.83
N GLU A 269 -12.71 -20.00 8.52
CA GLU A 269 -12.48 -20.77 7.28
C GLU A 269 -12.80 -22.23 7.51
N ARG A 270 -12.06 -22.88 8.41
CA ARG A 270 -12.19 -24.30 8.69
C ARG A 270 -11.69 -24.68 10.08
N ILE A 271 -12.11 -25.84 10.53
CA ILE A 271 -11.62 -26.49 11.74
C ILE A 271 -11.03 -27.85 11.36
N GLU A 272 -9.90 -28.20 11.96
CA GLU A 272 -9.30 -29.53 11.86
C GLU A 272 -9.31 -30.17 13.25
N ALA A 273 -9.88 -31.37 13.39
CA ALA A 273 -9.96 -32.12 14.64
C ALA A 273 -9.40 -33.54 14.42
N GLY A 274 -8.10 -33.71 14.65
CA GLY A 274 -7.37 -34.91 14.22
C GLY A 274 -7.31 -35.01 12.69
N GLU A 275 -7.87 -36.07 12.11
CA GLU A 275 -7.94 -36.26 10.65
C GLU A 275 -9.23 -35.68 10.02
N GLU A 276 -10.17 -35.20 10.84
CA GLU A 276 -11.44 -34.67 10.38
C GLU A 276 -11.34 -33.17 10.10
N GLN A 277 -11.67 -32.76 8.88
CA GLN A 277 -11.71 -31.35 8.47
C GLN A 277 -13.16 -30.92 8.25
N THR A 278 -13.55 -29.82 8.90
CA THR A 278 -14.87 -29.20 8.75
C THR A 278 -14.72 -27.79 8.18
N GLU A 279 -15.18 -27.59 6.96
CA GLU A 279 -15.28 -26.27 6.33
C GLU A 279 -16.41 -25.46 6.98
N LEU A 280 -16.10 -24.26 7.47
CA LEU A 280 -17.07 -23.33 8.02
C LEU A 280 -17.47 -22.29 6.98
N ASN A 281 -16.47 -21.65 6.36
CA ASN A 281 -16.60 -20.54 5.41
C ASN A 281 -17.67 -19.51 5.85
N ALA A 282 -17.61 -19.12 7.12
CA ALA A 282 -18.63 -18.31 7.77
C ALA A 282 -18.06 -16.96 8.21
N ILE A 283 -18.79 -15.89 7.90
CA ILE A 283 -18.50 -14.56 8.42
C ILE A 283 -19.19 -14.42 9.77
N LEU A 284 -18.40 -14.17 10.82
CA LEU A 284 -18.87 -13.92 12.18
C LEU A 284 -18.95 -12.40 12.42
N PRO A 285 -20.16 -11.81 12.51
CA PRO A 285 -20.32 -10.37 12.69
C PRO A 285 -19.79 -9.85 14.04
N PRO A 286 -19.59 -8.53 14.18
CA PRO A 286 -19.16 -7.90 15.44
C PRO A 286 -20.11 -8.25 16.61
N GLY A 287 -19.55 -8.73 17.72
CA GLY A 287 -20.31 -9.05 18.93
C GLY A 287 -21.05 -10.39 18.92
N GLU A 288 -21.09 -11.09 17.78
CA GLU A 288 -21.81 -12.36 17.62
C GLU A 288 -20.96 -13.58 18.01
N GLU A 289 -21.64 -14.64 18.41
CA GLU A 289 -21.07 -15.94 18.76
C GLU A 289 -21.52 -17.01 17.74
N MET A 290 -20.58 -17.83 17.30
CA MET A 290 -20.86 -19.04 16.54
C MET A 290 -20.57 -20.27 17.41
N VAL A 291 -21.53 -21.19 17.46
CA VAL A 291 -21.35 -22.50 18.10
C VAL A 291 -21.19 -23.54 17.01
N VAL A 292 -20.05 -24.23 17.02
CA VAL A 292 -19.74 -25.29 16.07
C VAL A 292 -19.70 -26.63 16.82
N PRO A 293 -20.53 -27.61 16.45
CA PRO A 293 -20.41 -28.95 17.01
C PRO A 293 -19.11 -29.59 16.53
N ILE A 294 -18.32 -30.11 17.48
CA ILE A 294 -17.04 -30.78 17.18
C ILE A 294 -16.91 -32.05 18.01
N ALA A 295 -16.22 -33.06 17.48
CA ALA A 295 -15.84 -34.24 18.24
C ALA A 295 -14.40 -34.09 18.75
N ALA A 296 -14.20 -33.18 19.71
CA ALA A 296 -12.85 -32.84 20.20
C ALA A 296 -12.19 -34.08 20.83
N GLY A 297 -12.88 -34.81 21.71
CA GLY A 297 -12.52 -36.18 22.13
C GLY A 297 -11.02 -36.45 22.43
N GLY A 298 -10.29 -35.48 23.00
CA GLY A 298 -8.85 -35.58 23.26
C GLY A 298 -7.94 -35.52 22.02
N ARG A 299 -8.48 -35.12 20.86
CA ARG A 299 -7.77 -34.85 19.61
C ARG A 299 -7.26 -33.42 19.61
N THR A 300 -6.20 -33.17 18.84
CA THR A 300 -5.72 -31.83 18.55
C THR A 300 -6.72 -31.10 17.67
N VAL A 301 -7.15 -29.90 18.09
CA VAL A 301 -8.11 -29.08 17.35
C VAL A 301 -7.41 -27.84 16.85
N LYS A 302 -7.47 -27.58 15.54
CA LYS A 302 -6.94 -26.36 14.92
C LYS A 302 -8.08 -25.56 14.33
N LEU A 303 -8.11 -24.26 14.60
CA LEU A 303 -9.00 -23.33 13.95
C LEU A 303 -8.21 -22.46 12.97
N HIS A 304 -8.64 -22.49 11.70
CA HIS A 304 -8.16 -21.57 10.68
C HIS A 304 -9.18 -20.47 10.48
N LEU A 305 -8.74 -19.23 10.62
CA LEU A 305 -9.58 -18.05 10.48
C LEU A 305 -8.81 -16.90 9.86
N ARG A 306 -9.53 -15.95 9.26
CA ARG A 306 -8.97 -14.64 8.91
C ARG A 306 -9.48 -13.58 9.84
N ILE A 307 -8.52 -12.94 10.50
CA ILE A 307 -8.78 -11.82 11.38
C ILE A 307 -8.73 -10.52 10.58
N ALA A 308 -9.84 -9.82 10.49
CA ALA A 308 -9.89 -8.49 9.89
C ALA A 308 -9.07 -7.53 10.73
N SER A 309 -8.02 -6.92 10.18
CA SER A 309 -7.16 -5.95 10.87
C SER A 309 -7.14 -4.61 10.14
N ARG A 310 -6.93 -3.53 10.89
CA ARG A 310 -6.69 -2.20 10.31
C ARG A 310 -5.20 -1.94 10.29
N LEU A 311 -4.68 -1.64 9.11
CA LEU A 311 -3.29 -1.23 8.90
C LEU A 311 -3.22 -0.01 7.99
N ASP A 312 -2.07 0.65 7.98
CA ASP A 312 -1.74 1.58 6.92
C ASP A 312 -0.78 0.89 5.96
N MET A 313 -0.87 1.21 4.67
CA MET A 313 0.02 0.64 3.66
C MET A 313 0.58 1.70 2.72
N ILE A 314 1.84 1.50 2.32
CA ILE A 314 2.43 2.14 1.15
C ILE A 314 2.66 1.04 0.13
N VAL A 315 2.25 1.30 -1.10
CA VAL A 315 2.26 0.32 -2.18
C VAL A 315 2.88 0.93 -3.43
N PRO A 316 3.67 0.18 -4.21
CA PRO A 316 4.26 0.68 -5.44
C PRO A 316 3.15 1.06 -6.44
N ARG A 317 3.30 2.24 -7.03
CA ARG A 317 2.37 2.75 -8.04
C ARG A 317 2.44 1.94 -9.34
N ALA A 318 3.59 1.33 -9.63
CA ALA A 318 3.78 0.53 -10.85
C ALA A 318 2.90 -0.73 -10.90
N GLY A 319 2.54 -1.29 -9.74
CA GLY A 319 1.73 -2.52 -9.61
C GLY A 319 0.37 -2.34 -8.95
N THR A 320 -0.05 -1.10 -8.69
CA THR A 320 -1.29 -0.79 -7.97
C THR A 320 -2.14 0.23 -8.70
N LEU A 321 -3.44 -0.02 -8.79
CA LEU A 321 -4.40 0.89 -9.41
C LEU A 321 -5.57 1.22 -8.47
N ILE A 322 -5.94 2.50 -8.40
CA ILE A 322 -7.21 2.90 -7.76
C ILE A 322 -8.34 2.73 -8.78
N ARG A 323 -9.29 1.84 -8.51
CA ARG A 323 -10.43 1.56 -9.40
C ARG A 323 -11.71 2.26 -9.01
N HIS A 324 -11.98 2.37 -7.72
CA HIS A 324 -13.28 2.79 -7.21
C HIS A 324 -13.16 3.80 -6.08
N ARG A 325 -14.15 4.70 -6.00
CA ARG A 325 -14.46 5.42 -4.76
C ARG A 325 -15.34 4.53 -3.89
N ALA A 326 -15.04 4.52 -2.60
CA ALA A 326 -15.64 3.65 -1.61
C ALA A 326 -16.23 4.47 -0.44
N GLU A 327 -16.77 5.65 -0.75
CA GLU A 327 -17.36 6.58 0.25
C GLU A 327 -18.56 5.96 1.00
N ARG A 328 -19.20 4.93 0.43
CA ARG A 328 -20.32 4.18 1.04
C ARG A 328 -19.97 2.72 1.37
N TYR A 329 -18.68 2.42 1.53
CA TYR A 329 -18.22 1.06 1.80
C TYR A 329 -18.81 0.50 3.09
N ASN A 330 -19.39 -0.70 3.02
CA ASN A 330 -19.81 -1.44 4.20
C ASN A 330 -18.64 -2.31 4.70
N PRO A 331 -18.14 -2.13 5.94
CA PRO A 331 -17.15 -3.02 6.52
C PRO A 331 -17.57 -4.50 6.53
N ASP A 332 -18.86 -4.82 6.50
CA ASP A 332 -19.31 -6.21 6.44
C ASP A 332 -18.90 -6.93 5.14
N SER A 333 -18.62 -6.18 4.06
CA SER A 333 -18.20 -6.73 2.77
C SER A 333 -16.68 -6.88 2.63
N ILE A 334 -15.90 -6.75 3.72
CA ILE A 334 -14.43 -6.92 3.69
C ILE A 334 -14.04 -8.30 3.16
N PHE A 335 -14.77 -9.34 3.55
CA PHE A 335 -14.54 -10.70 3.08
C PHE A 335 -15.23 -11.00 1.75
N ASP A 336 -16.33 -10.31 1.41
CA ASP A 336 -16.97 -10.44 0.10
C ASP A 336 -16.02 -9.99 -1.03
N VAL A 337 -15.24 -8.93 -0.81
CA VAL A 337 -14.28 -8.43 -1.82
C VAL A 337 -13.08 -9.36 -1.98
N GLY A 338 -12.56 -9.94 -0.89
CA GLY A 338 -11.47 -10.92 -0.92
C GLY A 338 -11.88 -12.31 -1.46
N ILE A 339 -13.15 -12.70 -1.30
CA ILE A 339 -13.67 -14.01 -1.73
C ILE A 339 -14.32 -13.94 -3.13
N ALA A 340 -14.95 -12.82 -3.51
CA ALA A 340 -15.64 -12.70 -4.81
C ALA A 340 -14.69 -12.75 -6.02
N LEU A 341 -13.41 -12.41 -5.86
CA LEU A 341 -12.44 -12.49 -6.96
C LEU A 341 -11.86 -13.89 -7.20
N VAL A 342 -12.00 -14.80 -6.23
CA VAL A 342 -11.80 -16.25 -6.48
C VAL A 342 -12.97 -16.83 -7.31
N ARG A 343 -14.09 -16.08 -7.44
CA ARG A 343 -15.27 -16.44 -8.25
C ARG A 343 -15.58 -15.40 -9.35
N ARG A 344 -14.59 -14.88 -10.06
CA ARG A 344 -14.82 -14.09 -11.29
C ARG A 344 -15.26 -15.00 -12.45
N ASP A 345 -16.45 -15.59 -12.34
CA ASP A 345 -17.12 -16.37 -13.38
C ASP A 345 -18.61 -16.00 -13.57
N MET A 346 -19.08 -14.88 -13.01
CA MET A 346 -20.48 -14.43 -13.21
C MET A 346 -20.58 -12.96 -13.61
N LEU A 347 -20.07 -12.64 -14.81
CA LEU A 347 -20.15 -11.31 -15.42
C LEU A 347 -21.54 -10.95 -15.97
N ASP A 348 -22.40 -11.92 -16.32
CA ASP A 348 -23.62 -11.62 -17.07
C ASP A 348 -24.84 -11.23 -16.21
N ARG A 349 -24.97 -11.79 -15.00
CA ARG A 349 -26.12 -11.49 -14.11
C ARG A 349 -26.03 -10.12 -13.44
N ASP A 350 -24.82 -9.65 -13.18
CA ASP A 350 -24.61 -8.36 -12.52
C ASP A 350 -24.74 -7.19 -13.48
N ILE A 351 -24.39 -7.37 -14.76
CA ILE A 351 -24.62 -6.37 -15.82
C ILE A 351 -26.10 -6.08 -16.01
N GLU A 352 -26.96 -7.11 -16.00
CA GLU A 352 -28.40 -6.91 -16.21
C GLU A 352 -29.07 -6.22 -15.01
N LYS A 353 -28.67 -6.57 -13.77
CA LYS A 353 -29.13 -5.88 -12.55
C LYS A 353 -28.67 -4.42 -12.48
N LEU A 354 -27.45 -4.12 -12.95
CA LEU A 354 -26.94 -2.74 -13.05
C LEU A 354 -27.72 -1.93 -14.10
N ARG A 355 -28.05 -2.55 -15.24
CA ARG A 355 -28.89 -1.93 -16.27
C ARG A 355 -30.31 -1.65 -15.80
N GLU A 356 -30.91 -2.54 -15.00
CA GLU A 356 -32.22 -2.30 -14.39
C GLU A 356 -32.16 -1.16 -13.38
N ARG A 357 -31.15 -1.11 -12.51
CA ARG A 357 -31.00 -0.02 -11.53
C ARG A 357 -30.76 1.35 -12.17
N LEU A 358 -30.02 1.40 -13.28
CA LEU A 358 -29.77 2.65 -14.02
C LEU A 358 -30.95 3.10 -14.89
N ARG A 359 -31.96 2.25 -15.14
CA ARG A 359 -33.20 2.63 -15.85
C ARG A 359 -34.23 3.32 -14.95
N TYR A 360 -34.08 3.21 -13.63
CA TYR A 360 -35.04 3.76 -12.65
C TYR A 360 -34.42 4.78 -11.68
N ALA A 361 -33.19 5.23 -11.94
CA ALA A 361 -32.57 6.40 -11.32
C ALA A 361 -32.49 7.53 -12.35
#